data_AF-A0A2P4QV30-F1
#
_entry.id   AF-A0A2P4QV30-F1
#
_cell.length_a   1.000
_cell.length_b   1.000
_cell.length_c   1.000
_cell.angle_alpha   90.00
_cell.angle_beta   90.00
_cell.angle_gamma   90.00
#
_symmetry.space_group_name_H-M   'P 1'
#
loop_
_entity.id
_entity.type
_entity.pdbx_description
1 polymer ?
#
loop_
_entity_poly.entity_id
_entity_poly.type
_entity_poly.pdbx_seq_one_letter_code
_entity_poly.pdbx_strand_id
1 'polypeptide(L)'
;MISTKPFKIGQHSVSVTGLLRLNEEGSSKFLQLNHQSEFFNNIIQEFSKIIPVDEQRITTNGKWQNDPTFPKKVLLSFTINEAKSAMEPSSKTIFDNLGTLIERKRFTALSNYEYSSLIDESASFTITSYFGKFLPLIIIFLVSMIILIILYFLARWKNPEARNIAIFETALIMQDFAVDLTFALLRVHNTPHLIIPNMVFLVVPHVVSLLLAINILLSEVAMNPTFHTWFSELPTLLSICTIFSAIDILAINTLTSNLFGLKIFSAPLSQRSRDIILWGSFINIFAEDIPQLIIQILYFNSVVTYDFIPSLVIISGGLVIMNKLILRSYQALIRWCHRRDEIRNFIRDRRLSAGSIRSLRSNI
;
A
#
# COMPACT_ATOMS: atom_id res chain seq x y z
N MET A 1 39.62 -40.28 18.38
CA MET A 1 39.39 -38.85 18.05
C MET A 1 37.88 -38.64 18.04
N ILE A 2 37.32 -38.19 19.17
CA ILE A 2 35.88 -37.99 19.36
C ILE A 2 35.47 -36.78 18.53
N SER A 3 34.57 -36.99 17.57
CA SER A 3 34.03 -35.96 16.69
C SER A 3 33.18 -34.99 17.51
N THR A 4 33.75 -33.86 17.92
CA THR A 4 33.00 -32.72 18.45
C THR A 4 32.35 -31.98 17.28
N LYS A 5 31.29 -32.57 16.72
CA LYS A 5 30.35 -31.76 15.94
C LYS A 5 29.74 -30.74 16.91
N PRO A 6 29.80 -29.43 16.64
CA PRO A 6 29.11 -28.46 17.48
C PRO A 6 27.63 -28.83 17.49
N PHE A 7 27.07 -28.90 18.69
CA PHE A 7 25.65 -29.06 18.93
C PHE A 7 24.94 -28.01 18.05
N LYS A 8 24.08 -28.45 17.11
CA LYS A 8 23.17 -27.52 16.43
C LYS A 8 22.37 -26.88 17.55
N ILE A 9 22.57 -25.58 17.78
CA ILE A 9 21.75 -24.76 18.66
C ILE A 9 20.34 -24.87 18.09
N GLY A 10 19.53 -25.75 18.66
CA GLY A 10 18.12 -25.80 18.34
C GLY A 10 17.55 -24.44 18.67
N GLN A 11 16.69 -23.90 17.82
CA GLN A 11 15.99 -22.67 18.16
C GLN A 11 15.08 -23.00 19.36
N HIS A 12 15.56 -22.71 20.57
CA HIS A 12 14.95 -23.15 21.83
C HIS A 12 13.69 -22.33 22.19
N SER A 13 13.52 -21.18 21.55
CA SER A 13 12.43 -20.23 21.78
C SER A 13 12.41 -19.24 20.61
N VAL A 14 11.25 -18.65 20.29
CA VAL A 14 11.12 -17.56 19.32
C VAL A 14 10.75 -16.29 20.08
N SER A 15 11.32 -15.13 19.76
CA SER A 15 10.99 -13.87 20.44
C SER A 15 9.49 -13.56 20.43
N VAL A 16 8.97 -12.98 21.51
CA VAL A 16 7.55 -12.63 21.68
C VAL A 16 7.43 -11.14 21.92
N THR A 17 6.64 -10.45 21.10
CA THR A 17 6.30 -9.04 21.32
C THR A 17 4.91 -8.92 21.95
N GLY A 18 4.83 -8.10 22.99
CA GLY A 18 3.64 -7.84 23.78
C GLY A 18 3.26 -6.37 23.81
N LEU A 19 1.96 -6.12 24.01
CA LEU A 19 1.42 -4.79 24.27
C LEU A 19 0.93 -4.67 25.70
N LEU A 20 1.41 -3.63 26.35
CA LEU A 20 1.12 -3.29 27.73
C LEU A 20 0.38 -1.97 27.78
N ARG A 21 -0.75 -1.91 28.48
CA ARG A 21 -1.50 -0.66 28.67
C ARG A 21 -1.10 0.03 29.97
N LEU A 22 -0.95 1.35 29.92
CA LEU A 22 -0.81 2.20 31.10
C LEU A 22 -2.18 2.62 31.63
N ASN A 23 -2.28 2.84 32.94
CA ASN A 23 -3.44 3.49 33.53
C ASN A 23 -3.47 4.99 33.14
N GLU A 24 -4.51 5.72 33.53
CA GLU A 24 -4.65 7.14 33.11
C GLU A 24 -3.50 8.02 33.66
N GLU A 25 -3.07 7.79 34.90
CA GLU A 25 -1.95 8.50 35.52
C GLU A 25 -0.64 8.24 34.77
N GLY A 26 -0.34 6.97 34.51
CA GLY A 26 0.83 6.52 33.75
C GLY A 26 0.85 7.07 32.35
N SER A 27 -0.31 7.10 31.68
CA SER A 27 -0.46 7.64 30.34
C SER A 27 -0.19 9.15 30.32
N SER A 28 -0.73 9.89 31.30
CA SER A 28 -0.45 11.32 31.46
C SER A 28 1.03 11.59 31.74
N LYS A 29 1.63 10.85 32.69
CA LYS A 29 3.07 10.97 33.03
C LYS A 29 3.94 10.66 31.82
N PHE A 30 3.62 9.59 31.08
CA PHE A 30 4.33 9.19 29.88
C PHE A 30 4.29 10.25 28.78
N LEU A 31 3.13 10.86 28.54
CA LEU A 31 2.94 11.89 27.50
C LEU A 31 3.61 13.23 27.86
N GLN A 32 3.80 13.52 29.15
CA GLN A 32 4.46 14.74 29.62
C GLN A 32 6.00 14.66 29.58
N LEU A 33 6.57 13.47 29.40
CA LEU A 33 8.03 13.29 29.35
C LEU A 33 8.64 13.80 28.04
N ASN A 34 9.75 14.52 28.16
CA ASN A 34 10.54 14.96 27.01
C ASN A 34 11.23 13.78 26.28
N HIS A 35 11.57 12.72 27.02
CA HIS A 35 12.27 11.53 26.51
C HIS A 35 11.54 10.26 26.94
N GLN A 36 10.66 9.77 26.07
CA GLN A 36 9.87 8.55 26.34
C GLN A 36 10.77 7.31 26.52
N SER A 37 11.97 7.29 25.94
CA SER A 37 12.95 6.22 26.11
C SER A 37 13.33 5.97 27.57
N GLU A 38 13.34 7.00 28.40
CA GLU A 38 13.64 6.88 29.83
C GLU A 38 12.57 6.05 30.54
N PHE A 39 11.30 6.30 30.22
CA PHE A 39 10.18 5.54 30.76
C PHE A 39 10.25 4.06 30.38
N PHE A 40 10.59 3.77 29.12
CA PHE A 40 10.78 2.39 28.66
C PHE A 40 11.93 1.69 29.40
N ASN A 41 13.08 2.35 29.53
CA ASN A 41 14.25 1.78 30.21
C ASN A 41 13.95 1.48 31.69
N ASN A 42 13.24 2.38 32.38
CA ASN A 42 12.86 2.18 33.77
C ASN A 42 11.90 1.00 33.94
N ILE A 43 10.89 0.85 33.06
CA ILE A 43 10.03 -0.34 33.06
C ILE A 43 10.83 -1.62 32.81
N ILE A 44 11.76 -1.62 31.84
CA ILE A 44 12.60 -2.80 31.54
C ILE A 44 13.43 -3.20 32.76
N GLN A 45 14.05 -2.24 33.44
CA GLN A 45 14.84 -2.47 34.66
C GLN A 45 13.99 -2.97 35.83
N GLU A 46 12.74 -2.51 35.96
CA GLU A 46 11.83 -3.03 36.98
C GLU A 46 11.38 -4.46 36.64
N PHE A 47 11.06 -4.73 35.37
CA PHE A 47 10.67 -6.07 34.93
C PHE A 47 11.79 -7.10 35.09
N SER A 48 13.05 -6.74 34.78
CA SER A 48 14.21 -7.62 34.95
C SER A 48 14.49 -7.97 36.42
N LYS A 49 14.11 -7.09 37.36
CA LYS A 49 14.19 -7.36 38.81
C LYS A 49 13.04 -8.24 39.30
N ILE A 50 11.83 -8.01 38.79
CA ILE A 50 10.62 -8.72 39.22
C ILE A 50 10.60 -10.14 38.68
N ILE A 51 10.95 -10.32 37.41
CA ILE A 51 11.21 -11.61 36.81
C ILE A 51 12.72 -11.65 36.57
N PRO A 52 13.51 -12.37 37.39
CA PRO A 52 14.97 -12.32 37.38
C PRO A 52 15.52 -12.88 36.06
N VAL A 53 15.55 -12.04 35.04
CA VAL A 53 16.08 -12.29 33.69
C VAL A 53 17.04 -11.16 33.34
N ASP A 54 18.02 -11.47 32.49
CA ASP A 54 18.94 -10.46 31.97
C ASP A 54 18.14 -9.33 31.29
N GLU A 55 18.51 -8.07 31.52
CA GLU A 55 17.86 -6.90 30.90
C GLU A 55 17.86 -7.00 29.37
N GLN A 56 18.85 -7.65 28.77
CA GLN A 56 18.89 -7.91 27.32
C GLN A 56 17.78 -8.85 26.84
N ARG A 57 17.08 -9.55 27.74
CA ARG A 57 15.93 -10.41 27.42
C ARG A 57 14.66 -9.62 27.21
N ILE A 58 14.54 -8.41 27.74
CA ILE A 58 13.36 -7.56 27.58
C ILE A 58 13.81 -6.26 26.90
N THR A 59 13.37 -6.06 25.66
CA THR A 59 13.73 -4.90 24.86
C THR A 59 12.48 -4.16 24.42
N THR A 60 12.64 -2.96 23.89
CA THR A 60 11.56 -2.22 23.25
C THR A 60 12.03 -1.68 21.91
N ASN A 61 11.09 -1.47 20.99
CA ASN A 61 11.30 -0.67 19.79
C ASN A 61 11.01 0.82 20.04
N GLY A 62 10.69 1.22 21.28
CA GLY A 62 10.35 2.60 21.67
C GLY A 62 8.99 3.08 21.18
N LYS A 63 8.20 2.21 20.54
CA LYS A 63 6.91 2.58 19.96
C LYS A 63 5.81 2.56 21.03
N TRP A 64 5.02 3.63 21.08
CA TRP A 64 3.81 3.79 21.92
C TRP A 64 2.64 4.43 21.12
N GLN A 65 1.38 4.12 21.47
CA GLN A 65 0.16 4.67 20.84
C GLN A 65 -0.95 4.81 21.87
N ASN A 66 -1.99 5.58 21.57
CA ASN A 66 -3.21 5.57 22.39
C ASN A 66 -4.02 4.27 22.16
N ASP A 67 -4.67 3.78 23.21
CA ASP A 67 -5.59 2.63 23.11
C ASP A 67 -6.82 3.05 22.28
N PRO A 68 -7.15 2.35 21.17
CA PRO A 68 -8.31 2.70 20.33
C PRO A 68 -9.65 2.64 21.08
N THR A 69 -9.75 1.78 22.09
CA THR A 69 -10.95 1.61 22.93
C THR A 69 -10.96 2.62 24.08
N PHE A 70 -9.77 3.01 24.57
CA PHE A 70 -9.60 3.95 25.68
C PHE A 70 -8.61 5.06 25.31
N PRO A 71 -9.03 6.11 24.58
CA PRO A 71 -8.11 7.08 23.97
C PRO A 71 -7.21 7.87 24.94
N LYS A 72 -7.57 7.91 26.23
CA LYS A 72 -6.76 8.53 27.30
C LYS A 72 -5.63 7.63 27.82
N LYS A 73 -5.62 6.36 27.44
CA LYS A 73 -4.65 5.37 27.89
C LYS A 73 -3.63 5.07 26.79
N VAL A 74 -2.38 4.86 27.18
CA VAL A 74 -1.28 4.57 26.25
C VAL A 74 -0.96 3.08 26.27
N LEU A 75 -0.71 2.52 25.09
CA LEU A 75 -0.17 1.19 24.83
C LEU A 75 1.33 1.29 24.53
N LEU A 76 2.13 0.51 25.24
CA LEU A 76 3.57 0.38 25.09
C LEU A 76 3.91 -1.00 24.50
N SER A 77 4.90 -1.04 23.61
CA SER A 77 5.41 -2.30 23.05
C SER A 77 6.71 -2.75 23.72
N PHE A 78 6.74 -4.02 24.12
CA PHE A 78 7.91 -4.70 24.65
C PHE A 78 8.13 -6.01 23.91
N THR A 79 9.38 -6.36 23.66
CA THR A 79 9.81 -7.60 23.03
C THR A 79 10.64 -8.41 23.99
N ILE A 80 10.21 -9.63 24.25
CA ILE A 80 10.94 -10.64 25.01
C ILE A 80 11.74 -11.46 24.02
N ASN A 81 13.06 -11.34 24.07
CA ASN A 81 13.97 -12.02 23.15
C ASN A 81 14.01 -13.53 23.41
N GLU A 82 14.24 -14.29 22.33
CA GLU A 82 14.45 -15.73 22.40
C GLU A 82 15.54 -16.12 23.39
N ALA A 83 15.34 -17.27 24.03
CA ALA A 83 16.33 -17.87 24.92
C ALA A 83 17.55 -18.32 24.10
N LYS A 84 18.75 -17.88 24.51
CA LYS A 84 20.00 -18.27 23.83
C LYS A 84 20.48 -19.67 24.21
N SER A 85 19.96 -20.22 25.30
CA SER A 85 20.30 -21.55 25.80
C SER A 85 19.07 -22.24 26.41
N ALA A 86 19.13 -23.57 26.53
CA ALA A 86 18.07 -24.35 27.16
C ALA A 86 17.95 -24.12 28.68
N MET A 87 18.92 -23.43 29.31
CA MET A 87 18.88 -23.07 30.74
C MET A 87 18.08 -21.78 30.99
N GLU A 88 17.82 -21.01 29.94
CA GLU A 88 17.06 -19.77 30.03
C GLU A 88 15.56 -20.02 29.84
N PRO A 89 14.69 -19.32 30.58
CA PRO A 89 13.25 -19.39 30.36
C PRO A 89 12.89 -18.98 28.93
N SER A 90 11.92 -19.70 28.34
CA SER A 90 11.41 -19.34 27.01
C SER A 90 10.74 -17.96 27.04
N SER A 91 10.82 -17.24 25.92
CA SER A 91 10.14 -15.96 25.74
C SER A 91 8.65 -16.02 26.09
N LYS A 92 7.96 -17.12 25.73
CA LYS A 92 6.55 -17.36 26.04
C LYS A 92 6.32 -17.52 27.53
N THR A 93 7.18 -18.26 28.23
CA THR A 93 7.08 -18.40 29.69
C THR A 93 7.24 -17.06 30.41
N ILE A 94 8.21 -16.23 30.00
CA ILE A 94 8.38 -14.89 30.57
C ILE A 94 7.16 -14.02 30.27
N PHE A 95 6.61 -14.10 29.05
CA PHE A 95 5.40 -13.39 28.65
C PHE A 95 4.19 -13.76 29.52
N ASP A 96 3.92 -15.06 29.66
CA ASP A 96 2.78 -15.58 30.43
C ASP A 96 2.91 -15.21 31.93
N ASN A 97 4.14 -15.25 32.46
CA ASN A 97 4.43 -14.82 33.82
C ASN A 97 4.19 -13.32 34.00
N LEU A 98 4.68 -12.46 33.10
CA LEU A 98 4.40 -11.02 33.13
C LEU A 98 2.90 -10.74 33.07
N GLY A 99 2.18 -11.40 32.15
CA GLY A 99 0.73 -11.25 32.04
C GLY A 99 0.01 -11.57 33.34
N THR A 100 0.35 -12.70 33.97
CA THR A 100 -0.21 -13.11 35.27
C THR A 100 0.11 -12.08 36.37
N LEU A 101 1.32 -11.54 36.39
CA LEU A 101 1.73 -10.54 37.38
C LEU A 101 0.95 -9.23 37.21
N ILE A 102 0.72 -8.81 35.97
CA ILE A 102 -0.04 -7.60 35.61
C ILE A 102 -1.52 -7.74 35.99
N GLU A 103 -2.15 -8.89 35.70
CA GLU A 103 -3.54 -9.16 36.09
C GLU A 103 -3.74 -9.10 37.61
N ARG A 104 -2.71 -9.45 38.38
CA ARG A 104 -2.72 -9.41 39.84
C ARG A 104 -1.86 -8.28 40.41
N LYS A 105 -1.62 -7.20 39.65
CA LYS A 105 -0.66 -6.13 39.98
C LYS A 105 -0.72 -5.67 41.43
N ARG A 106 -1.92 -5.46 41.99
CA ARG A 106 -2.14 -5.07 43.40
C ARG A 106 -1.44 -5.95 44.43
N PHE A 107 -1.24 -7.23 44.12
CA PHE A 107 -0.68 -8.22 45.03
C PHE A 107 0.72 -8.70 44.62
N THR A 108 1.33 -8.08 43.60
CA THR A 108 2.63 -8.50 43.07
C THR A 108 3.66 -7.40 43.25
N ALA A 109 4.93 -7.73 43.04
CA ALA A 109 6.01 -6.75 43.19
C ALA A 109 5.87 -5.54 42.23
N LEU A 110 5.08 -5.65 41.16
CA LEU A 110 4.80 -4.55 40.22
C LEU A 110 4.19 -3.32 40.91
N SER A 111 3.40 -3.48 41.97
CA SER A 111 2.82 -2.34 42.68
C SER A 111 3.83 -1.57 43.54
N ASN A 112 4.99 -2.17 43.83
CA ASN A 112 6.00 -1.60 44.73
C ASN A 112 7.00 -0.69 44.02
N TYR A 113 7.02 -0.70 42.68
CA TYR A 113 7.95 0.13 41.91
C TYR A 113 7.23 1.29 41.20
N GLU A 114 7.95 2.36 40.93
CA GLU A 114 7.40 3.63 40.46
C GLU A 114 6.76 3.52 39.08
N TYR A 115 7.38 2.81 38.13
CA TYR A 115 6.91 2.81 36.74
C TYR A 115 5.96 1.64 36.44
N SER A 116 6.22 0.46 36.99
CA SER A 116 5.38 -0.73 36.80
C SER A 116 4.06 -0.65 37.59
N SER A 117 3.99 0.17 38.65
CA SER A 117 2.71 0.46 39.31
C SER A 117 1.74 1.24 38.42
N LEU A 118 2.23 1.96 37.40
CA LEU A 118 1.44 2.73 36.44
C LEU A 118 0.80 1.88 35.33
N ILE A 119 1.04 0.56 35.34
CA ILE A 119 0.44 -0.36 34.39
C ILE A 119 -1.05 -0.55 34.69
N ASP A 120 -1.88 -0.61 33.66
CA ASP A 120 -3.31 -0.89 33.80
C ASP A 120 -3.54 -2.39 34.06
N GLU A 121 -3.93 -2.71 35.30
CA GLU A 121 -4.26 -4.08 35.72
C GLU A 121 -5.53 -4.62 35.05
N SER A 122 -6.40 -3.74 34.54
CA SER A 122 -7.64 -4.14 33.89
C SER A 122 -7.43 -4.55 32.42
N ALA A 123 -6.19 -4.48 31.93
CA ALA A 123 -5.82 -4.80 30.55
C ALA A 123 -4.99 -6.08 30.53
N SER A 124 -5.32 -7.02 29.65
CA SER A 124 -4.48 -8.20 29.43
C SER A 124 -3.21 -7.83 28.67
N PHE A 125 -2.09 -8.46 29.02
CA PHE A 125 -0.87 -8.40 28.24
C PHE A 125 -1.06 -9.25 26.98
N THR A 126 -1.12 -8.62 25.81
CA THR A 126 -1.52 -9.30 24.56
C THR A 126 -0.33 -9.53 23.63
N ILE A 127 -0.20 -10.75 23.11
CA ILE A 127 0.83 -11.10 22.11
C ILE A 127 0.46 -10.45 20.78
N THR A 128 1.40 -9.72 20.18
CA THR A 128 1.28 -9.28 18.78
C THR A 128 1.77 -10.39 17.86
N SER A 129 0.90 -11.38 17.58
CA SER A 129 1.18 -12.36 16.53
C SER A 129 0.73 -11.80 15.18
N TYR A 130 1.71 -11.40 14.38
CA TYR A 130 1.52 -10.84 13.06
C TYR A 130 1.02 -11.90 12.07
N PHE A 131 1.67 -13.07 12.00
CA PHE A 131 1.47 -14.08 10.95
C PHE A 131 0.07 -14.72 10.91
N GLY A 132 -0.52 -15.05 12.07
CA GLY A 132 -1.80 -15.76 12.11
C GLY A 132 -2.97 -14.97 11.53
N LYS A 133 -2.94 -13.64 11.65
CA LYS A 133 -3.98 -12.75 11.10
C LYS A 133 -3.85 -12.54 9.58
N PHE A 134 -2.69 -12.83 8.99
CA PHE A 134 -2.41 -12.59 7.56
C PHE A 134 -2.88 -13.71 6.66
N LEU A 135 -2.98 -14.93 7.18
CA LEU A 135 -3.26 -16.15 6.41
C LEU A 135 -4.54 -16.07 5.54
N PRO A 136 -5.71 -15.61 6.03
CA PRO A 136 -6.90 -15.53 5.18
C PRO A 136 -6.76 -14.51 4.04
N LEU A 137 -6.08 -13.39 4.29
CA LEU A 137 -5.88 -12.33 3.28
C LEU A 137 -4.85 -12.73 2.23
N ILE A 138 -3.80 -13.46 2.62
CA ILE A 138 -2.85 -14.07 1.68
C ILE A 138 -3.57 -15.08 0.79
N ILE A 139 -4.48 -15.90 1.35
CA ILE A 139 -5.29 -16.84 0.55
C ILE A 139 -6.17 -16.09 -0.45
N ILE A 140 -6.87 -15.03 -0.02
CA ILE A 140 -7.70 -14.21 -0.92
C ILE A 140 -6.86 -13.62 -2.06
N PHE A 141 -5.68 -13.08 -1.75
CA PHE A 141 -4.76 -12.55 -2.75
C PHE A 141 -4.31 -13.61 -3.76
N LEU A 142 -3.91 -14.80 -3.27
CA LEU A 142 -3.49 -15.91 -4.15
C LEU A 142 -4.64 -16.41 -5.04
N VAL A 143 -5.84 -16.55 -4.49
CA VAL A 143 -7.03 -16.94 -5.26
C VAL A 143 -7.35 -15.90 -6.33
N SER A 144 -7.31 -14.60 -5.99
CA SER A 144 -7.49 -13.51 -6.94
C SER A 144 -6.47 -13.57 -8.08
N MET A 145 -5.19 -13.80 -7.76
CA MET A 145 -4.13 -13.93 -8.77
C MET A 145 -4.37 -15.11 -9.72
N ILE A 146 -4.80 -16.27 -9.21
CA ILE A 146 -5.15 -17.43 -10.03
C ILE A 146 -6.31 -17.09 -10.98
N ILE A 147 -7.36 -16.40 -10.49
CA ILE A 147 -8.49 -15.97 -11.32
C ILE A 147 -8.04 -15.04 -12.44
N LEU A 148 -7.19 -14.05 -12.15
CA LEU A 148 -6.68 -13.13 -13.16
C LEU A 148 -5.85 -13.84 -14.23
N ILE A 149 -5.03 -14.82 -13.84
CA ILE A 149 -4.26 -15.65 -14.78
C ILE A 149 -5.19 -16.46 -15.69
N ILE A 150 -6.22 -17.09 -15.14
CA ILE A 150 -7.22 -17.84 -15.93
C ILE A 150 -7.92 -16.90 -16.92
N LEU A 151 -8.38 -15.73 -16.46
CA LEU A 151 -9.02 -14.73 -17.33
C LEU A 151 -8.08 -14.27 -18.45
N TYR A 152 -6.81 -14.06 -18.16
CA TYR A 152 -5.81 -13.70 -19.17
C TYR A 152 -5.67 -14.78 -20.25
N PHE A 153 -5.55 -16.05 -19.87
CA PHE A 153 -5.46 -17.15 -20.84
C PHE A 153 -6.74 -17.30 -21.67
N LEU A 154 -7.92 -17.15 -21.05
CA LEU A 154 -9.20 -17.17 -21.77
C LEU A 154 -9.31 -16.00 -22.76
N ALA A 155 -8.89 -14.81 -22.36
CA ALA A 155 -8.91 -13.63 -23.22
C ALA A 155 -7.94 -13.80 -24.40
N ARG A 156 -6.74 -14.33 -24.13
CA ARG A 156 -5.72 -14.62 -25.14
C ARG A 156 -6.17 -15.70 -26.13
N TRP A 157 -6.85 -16.73 -25.64
CA TRP A 157 -7.40 -17.79 -26.50
C TRP A 157 -8.49 -17.24 -27.42
N LYS A 158 -9.42 -16.43 -26.89
CA LYS A 158 -10.55 -15.92 -27.65
C LYS A 158 -10.17 -14.81 -28.64
N ASN A 159 -9.28 -13.90 -28.23
CA ASN A 159 -8.79 -12.84 -29.09
C ASN A 159 -7.29 -12.57 -28.86
N PRO A 160 -6.40 -13.20 -29.64
CA PRO A 160 -4.97 -13.00 -29.49
C PRO A 160 -4.51 -11.59 -29.89
N GLU A 161 -5.21 -10.89 -30.77
CA GLU A 161 -4.80 -9.52 -31.17
C GLU A 161 -5.20 -8.46 -30.14
N ALA A 162 -6.04 -8.81 -29.17
CA ALA A 162 -6.44 -7.92 -28.08
C ALA A 162 -5.28 -7.59 -27.12
N ARG A 163 -5.39 -6.42 -26.49
CA ARG A 163 -4.50 -5.98 -25.40
C ARG A 163 -4.88 -6.66 -24.09
N ASN A 164 -4.70 -7.97 -24.04
CA ASN A 164 -5.13 -8.83 -22.93
C ASN A 164 -4.48 -8.48 -21.57
N ILE A 165 -3.36 -7.76 -21.56
CA ILE A 165 -2.73 -7.21 -20.34
C ILE A 165 -3.65 -6.22 -19.60
N ALA A 166 -4.64 -5.63 -20.29
CA ALA A 166 -5.61 -4.70 -19.70
C ALA A 166 -6.43 -5.32 -18.54
N ILE A 167 -6.53 -6.66 -18.46
CA ILE A 167 -7.13 -7.35 -17.31
C ILE A 167 -6.36 -7.04 -16.02
N PHE A 168 -5.03 -7.19 -16.06
CA PHE A 168 -4.17 -6.90 -14.91
C PHE A 168 -4.11 -5.41 -14.62
N GLU A 169 -4.06 -4.55 -15.65
CA GLU A 169 -4.12 -3.09 -15.48
C GLU A 169 -5.40 -2.68 -14.72
N THR A 170 -6.56 -3.19 -15.14
CA THR A 170 -7.85 -2.90 -14.50
C THR A 170 -7.91 -3.43 -13.06
N ALA A 171 -7.42 -4.65 -12.83
CA ALA A 171 -7.41 -5.24 -11.49
C ALA A 171 -6.54 -4.43 -10.51
N LEU A 172 -5.38 -3.95 -10.97
CA LEU A 172 -4.49 -3.12 -10.17
C LEU A 172 -5.10 -1.75 -9.85
N ILE A 173 -5.79 -1.11 -10.80
CA ILE A 173 -6.54 0.14 -10.56
C ILE A 173 -7.61 -0.07 -9.48
N MET A 174 -8.40 -1.13 -9.60
CA MET A 174 -9.45 -1.45 -8.63
C MET A 174 -8.87 -1.74 -7.24
N GLN A 175 -7.74 -2.44 -7.19
CA GLN A 175 -7.06 -2.75 -5.93
C GLN A 175 -6.53 -1.49 -5.25
N ASP A 176 -5.92 -0.57 -6.01
CA ASP A 176 -5.37 0.70 -5.50
C ASP A 176 -6.45 1.50 -4.75
N PHE A 177 -7.57 1.75 -5.44
CA PHE A 177 -8.73 2.43 -4.85
C PHE A 177 -9.27 1.70 -3.62
N ALA A 178 -9.39 0.36 -3.68
CA ALA A 178 -9.92 -0.42 -2.56
C ALA A 178 -9.02 -0.34 -1.33
N VAL A 179 -7.70 -0.37 -1.52
CA VAL A 179 -6.70 -0.29 -0.45
C VAL A 179 -6.71 1.09 0.20
N ASP A 180 -6.71 2.15 -0.61
CA ASP A 180 -6.74 3.54 -0.13
C ASP A 180 -8.04 3.87 0.60
N LEU A 181 -9.19 3.44 0.06
CA LEU A 181 -10.49 3.56 0.71
C LEU A 181 -10.52 2.79 2.04
N THR A 182 -9.97 1.57 2.08
CA THR A 182 -9.90 0.77 3.30
C THR A 182 -9.04 1.46 4.37
N PHE A 183 -7.92 2.05 3.98
CA PHE A 183 -7.07 2.82 4.87
C PHE A 183 -7.80 4.05 5.42
N ALA A 184 -8.48 4.81 4.56
CA ALA A 184 -9.25 5.99 4.93
C ALA A 184 -10.40 5.67 5.89
N LEU A 185 -11.14 4.57 5.66
CA LEU A 185 -12.29 4.22 6.49
C LEU A 185 -11.88 3.57 7.81
N LEU A 186 -10.89 2.67 7.81
CA LEU A 186 -10.63 1.80 8.95
C LEU A 186 -9.41 2.20 9.78
N ARG A 187 -8.53 3.08 9.30
CA ARG A 187 -7.22 3.31 9.94
C ARG A 187 -6.92 4.76 10.26
N VAL A 188 -7.17 5.68 9.33
CA VAL A 188 -6.75 7.08 9.49
C VAL A 188 -7.36 7.76 10.73
N HIS A 189 -8.51 7.29 11.22
CA HIS A 189 -9.15 7.82 12.44
C HIS A 189 -8.30 7.67 13.71
N ASN A 190 -7.36 6.73 13.74
CA ASN A 190 -6.43 6.55 14.86
C ASN A 190 -5.38 7.68 14.94
N THR A 191 -5.24 8.47 13.86
CA THR A 191 -4.25 9.53 13.76
C THR A 191 -4.91 10.83 13.28
N PRO A 192 -5.53 11.62 14.19
CA PRO A 192 -6.39 12.75 13.83
C PRO A 192 -5.78 13.77 12.87
N HIS A 193 -4.47 14.04 12.98
CA HIS A 193 -3.78 15.01 12.13
C HIS A 193 -3.59 14.54 10.68
N LEU A 194 -3.74 13.24 10.39
CA LEU A 194 -3.65 12.69 9.03
C LEU A 194 -5.01 12.57 8.34
N ILE A 195 -6.13 12.70 9.06
CA ILE A 195 -7.48 12.52 8.51
C ILE A 195 -7.74 13.51 7.37
N ILE A 196 -7.53 14.80 7.61
CA ILE A 196 -7.82 15.85 6.62
C ILE A 196 -6.93 15.69 5.38
N PRO A 197 -5.58 15.60 5.50
CA PRO A 197 -4.73 15.37 4.34
C PRO A 197 -5.13 14.11 3.55
N ASN A 198 -5.40 12.99 4.24
CA ASN A 198 -5.78 11.74 3.59
C ASN A 198 -7.05 11.89 2.76
N MET A 199 -8.09 12.51 3.32
CA MET A 199 -9.36 12.69 2.61
C MET A 199 -9.22 13.65 1.41
N VAL A 200 -8.39 14.68 1.51
CA VAL A 200 -8.13 15.60 0.39
C VAL A 200 -7.45 14.87 -0.76
N PHE A 201 -6.37 14.14 -0.48
CA PHE A 201 -5.61 13.41 -1.49
C PHE A 201 -6.33 12.16 -2.01
N LEU A 202 -7.33 11.64 -1.29
CA LEU A 202 -8.24 10.61 -1.80
C LEU A 202 -9.32 11.24 -2.70
N VAL A 203 -10.07 12.23 -2.22
CA VAL A 203 -11.30 12.68 -2.91
C VAL A 203 -10.99 13.57 -4.11
N VAL A 204 -10.07 14.53 -3.98
CA VAL A 204 -9.84 15.55 -5.02
C VAL A 204 -9.35 14.93 -6.34
N PRO A 205 -8.33 14.04 -6.35
CA PRO A 205 -7.87 13.44 -7.60
C PRO A 205 -8.91 12.59 -8.31
N HIS A 206 -9.72 11.82 -7.56
CA HIS A 206 -10.83 11.04 -8.12
C HIS A 206 -11.90 11.93 -8.77
N VAL A 207 -12.28 13.04 -8.13
CA VAL A 207 -13.22 14.00 -8.72
C VAL A 207 -12.65 14.59 -10.01
N VAL A 208 -11.38 14.96 -10.04
CA VAL A 208 -10.72 15.48 -11.25
C VAL A 208 -10.68 14.42 -12.35
N SER A 209 -10.32 13.17 -12.01
CA SER A 209 -10.30 12.04 -12.94
C SER A 209 -11.69 11.77 -13.55
N LEU A 210 -12.74 11.82 -12.73
CA LEU A 210 -14.13 11.70 -13.19
C LEU A 210 -14.51 12.83 -14.16
N LEU A 211 -14.19 14.07 -13.82
CA LEU A 211 -14.49 15.23 -14.68
C LEU A 211 -13.75 15.15 -16.02
N LEU A 212 -12.48 14.75 -16.02
CA LEU A 212 -11.70 14.55 -17.24
C LEU A 212 -12.29 13.43 -18.11
N ALA A 213 -12.68 12.33 -17.50
CA ALA A 213 -13.30 11.21 -18.20
C ALA A 213 -14.65 11.59 -18.83
N ILE A 214 -15.52 12.29 -18.09
CA ILE A 214 -16.79 12.81 -18.63
C ILE A 214 -16.51 13.75 -19.81
N ASN A 215 -15.53 14.66 -19.69
CA ASN A 215 -15.18 15.58 -20.76
C ASN A 215 -14.65 14.85 -22.01
N ILE A 216 -13.84 13.80 -21.84
CA ILE A 216 -13.39 12.95 -22.95
C ILE A 216 -14.58 12.28 -23.63
N LEU A 217 -15.46 11.64 -22.85
CA LEU A 217 -16.63 10.93 -23.39
C LEU A 217 -17.54 11.89 -24.16
N LEU A 218 -17.87 13.06 -23.60
CA LEU A 218 -18.70 14.06 -24.27
C LEU A 218 -18.03 14.61 -25.53
N SER A 219 -16.73 14.90 -25.48
CA SER A 219 -15.98 15.38 -26.64
C SER A 219 -15.94 14.33 -27.76
N GLU A 220 -15.81 13.04 -27.44
CA GLU A 220 -15.80 11.96 -28.42
C GLU A 220 -17.19 11.72 -29.03
N VAL A 221 -18.25 11.74 -28.22
CA VAL A 221 -19.63 11.64 -28.72
C VAL A 221 -19.95 12.79 -29.67
N ALA A 222 -19.48 14.01 -29.37
CA ALA A 222 -19.76 15.18 -30.19
C ALA A 222 -18.90 15.29 -31.47
N MET A 223 -17.63 14.88 -31.42
CA MET A 223 -16.67 15.15 -32.50
C MET A 223 -16.27 13.91 -33.32
N ASN A 224 -16.50 12.70 -32.83
CA ASN A 224 -16.08 11.47 -33.48
C ASN A 224 -17.28 10.61 -33.90
N PRO A 225 -17.63 10.56 -35.20
CA PRO A 225 -18.81 9.84 -35.67
C PRO A 225 -18.71 8.33 -35.43
N THR A 226 -17.50 7.75 -35.46
CA THR A 226 -17.30 6.32 -35.19
C THR A 226 -17.56 5.99 -33.72
N PHE A 227 -17.12 6.87 -32.82
CA PHE A 227 -17.38 6.75 -31.39
C PHE A 227 -18.85 6.94 -31.07
N HIS A 228 -19.52 7.93 -31.68
CA HIS A 228 -20.96 8.15 -31.51
C HIS A 228 -21.78 6.91 -31.89
N THR A 229 -21.50 6.30 -33.04
CA THR A 229 -22.19 5.08 -33.49
C THR A 229 -21.93 3.91 -32.53
N TRP A 230 -20.68 3.69 -32.14
CA TRP A 230 -20.32 2.66 -31.16
C TRP A 230 -21.01 2.87 -29.80
N PHE A 231 -21.06 4.12 -29.32
CA PHE A 231 -21.66 4.49 -28.05
C PHE A 231 -23.19 4.34 -28.07
N SER A 232 -23.83 4.68 -29.20
CA SER A 232 -25.28 4.56 -29.39
C SER A 232 -25.75 3.11 -29.48
N GLU A 233 -24.91 2.19 -29.94
CA GLU A 233 -25.21 0.74 -29.97
C GLU A 233 -25.22 0.10 -28.57
N LEU A 234 -24.71 0.79 -27.54
CA LEU A 234 -24.45 0.22 -26.22
C LEU A 234 -24.99 1.10 -25.08
N PRO A 235 -26.33 1.24 -24.93
CA PRO A 235 -26.93 2.14 -23.93
C PRO A 235 -26.61 1.76 -22.46
N THR A 236 -26.32 0.50 -22.16
CA THR A 236 -25.88 0.04 -20.82
C THR A 236 -24.46 0.48 -20.46
N LEU A 237 -23.69 0.95 -21.44
CA LEU A 237 -22.27 1.30 -21.33
C LEU A 237 -22.07 2.66 -20.64
N LEU A 238 -23.05 3.56 -20.68
CA LEU A 238 -23.01 4.85 -19.98
C LEU A 238 -22.85 4.66 -18.46
N SER A 239 -23.63 3.75 -17.87
CA SER A 239 -23.57 3.48 -16.42
C SER A 239 -22.22 2.85 -16.03
N ILE A 240 -21.77 1.84 -16.78
CA ILE A 240 -20.49 1.15 -16.54
C ILE A 240 -19.32 2.11 -16.73
N CYS A 241 -19.32 2.93 -17.79
CA CYS A 241 -18.26 3.91 -18.04
C CYS A 241 -18.23 5.00 -16.99
N THR A 242 -19.38 5.44 -16.49
CA THR A 242 -19.42 6.43 -15.40
C THR A 242 -18.80 5.87 -14.12
N ILE A 243 -19.11 4.61 -13.77
CA ILE A 243 -18.56 3.94 -12.59
C ILE A 243 -17.05 3.70 -12.74
N PHE A 244 -16.60 3.15 -13.87
CA PHE A 244 -15.16 2.88 -14.09
C PHE A 244 -14.34 4.17 -14.18
N SER A 245 -14.90 5.21 -14.79
CA SER A 245 -14.25 6.53 -14.88
C SER A 245 -14.17 7.26 -13.54
N ALA A 246 -15.06 6.95 -12.59
CA ALA A 246 -15.03 7.53 -11.25
C ALA A 246 -13.86 7.00 -10.41
N ILE A 247 -13.30 5.86 -10.80
CA ILE A 247 -12.20 5.20 -10.07
C ILE A 247 -10.85 5.72 -10.61
N ASP A 248 -10.62 5.65 -11.92
CA ASP A 248 -9.43 6.25 -12.54
C ASP A 248 -9.71 6.51 -14.03
N ILE A 249 -9.25 7.65 -14.55
CA ILE A 249 -9.29 7.97 -15.98
C ILE A 249 -8.62 6.86 -16.83
N LEU A 250 -7.65 6.15 -16.27
CA LEU A 250 -6.95 5.04 -16.92
C LEU A 250 -7.85 3.82 -17.14
N ALA A 251 -8.97 3.68 -16.41
CA ALA A 251 -9.94 2.62 -16.66
C ALA A 251 -10.54 2.69 -18.08
N ILE A 252 -10.55 3.88 -18.70
CA ILE A 252 -10.97 4.06 -20.09
C ILE A 252 -10.07 3.26 -21.06
N ASN A 253 -8.80 3.04 -20.73
CA ASN A 253 -7.91 2.24 -21.56
C ASN A 253 -8.37 0.79 -21.68
N THR A 254 -9.14 0.28 -20.72
CA THR A 254 -9.76 -1.05 -20.77
C THR A 254 -10.86 -1.10 -21.82
N LEU A 255 -11.59 0.00 -22.04
CA LEU A 255 -12.60 0.11 -23.10
C LEU A 255 -11.98 0.10 -24.50
N THR A 256 -10.68 0.32 -24.65
CA THR A 256 -9.97 0.29 -25.95
C THR A 256 -9.16 -0.98 -26.19
N SER A 257 -9.28 -1.98 -25.32
CA SER A 257 -8.38 -3.13 -25.27
C SER A 257 -8.75 -4.30 -26.20
N ASN A 258 -9.95 -4.27 -26.79
CA ASN A 258 -10.57 -5.36 -27.55
C ASN A 258 -10.69 -6.68 -26.76
N LEU A 259 -10.74 -6.60 -25.43
CA LEU A 259 -10.80 -7.76 -24.53
C LEU A 259 -11.91 -8.74 -24.93
N PHE A 260 -11.56 -10.02 -25.01
CA PHE A 260 -12.45 -11.13 -25.40
C PHE A 260 -13.16 -10.95 -26.76
N GLY A 261 -12.73 -9.99 -27.59
CA GLY A 261 -13.40 -9.63 -28.85
C GLY A 261 -14.80 -9.03 -28.65
N LEU A 262 -15.10 -8.50 -27.46
CA LEU A 262 -16.40 -7.93 -27.15
C LEU A 262 -16.48 -6.47 -27.61
N LYS A 263 -17.59 -6.08 -28.26
CA LYS A 263 -17.82 -4.71 -28.73
C LYS A 263 -17.65 -3.65 -27.62
N ILE A 264 -18.01 -3.96 -26.37
CA ILE A 264 -17.87 -3.06 -25.20
C ILE A 264 -16.41 -2.64 -24.93
N PHE A 265 -15.43 -3.46 -25.32
CA PHE A 265 -14.00 -3.18 -25.13
C PHE A 265 -13.33 -2.71 -26.43
N SER A 266 -14.10 -2.33 -27.44
CA SER A 266 -13.63 -1.89 -28.76
C SER A 266 -13.90 -0.41 -29.03
N ALA A 267 -13.77 0.44 -28.00
CA ALA A 267 -14.01 1.87 -28.11
C ALA A 267 -13.02 2.57 -29.06
N PRO A 268 -13.50 3.24 -30.13
CA PRO A 268 -12.64 3.91 -31.10
C PRO A 268 -12.29 5.34 -30.64
N LEU A 269 -11.45 5.46 -29.61
CA LEU A 269 -10.99 6.77 -29.10
C LEU A 269 -10.04 7.47 -30.07
N SER A 270 -10.23 8.79 -30.22
CA SER A 270 -9.32 9.65 -30.98
C SER A 270 -7.93 9.75 -30.32
N GLN A 271 -6.93 10.14 -31.12
CA GLN A 271 -5.57 10.36 -30.62
C GLN A 271 -5.52 11.45 -29.54
N ARG A 272 -6.33 12.51 -29.69
CA ARG A 272 -6.43 13.60 -28.71
C ARG A 272 -6.84 13.07 -27.34
N SER A 273 -7.87 12.24 -27.27
CA SER A 273 -8.35 11.66 -26.01
C SER A 273 -7.32 10.71 -25.41
N ARG A 274 -6.61 9.93 -26.22
CA ARG A 274 -5.51 9.07 -25.75
C ARG A 274 -4.36 9.87 -25.15
N ASP A 275 -4.09 11.07 -25.66
CA ASP A 275 -3.07 11.96 -25.10
C ASP A 275 -3.51 12.58 -23.77
N ILE A 276 -4.78 13.00 -23.67
CA ILE A 276 -5.36 13.50 -22.41
C ILE A 276 -5.34 12.40 -21.35
N ILE A 277 -5.72 11.16 -21.70
CA ILE A 277 -5.68 10.01 -20.77
C ILE A 277 -4.26 9.78 -20.26
N LEU A 278 -3.24 9.79 -21.13
CA LEU A 278 -1.86 9.59 -20.68
C LEU A 278 -1.39 10.69 -19.72
N TRP A 279 -1.58 11.96 -20.08
CA TRP A 279 -1.12 13.08 -19.27
C TRP A 279 -1.92 13.22 -17.97
N GLY A 280 -3.25 13.10 -18.03
CA GLY A 280 -4.12 13.12 -16.86
C GLY A 280 -3.74 12.02 -15.88
N SER A 281 -3.46 10.82 -16.40
CA SER A 281 -3.00 9.73 -15.56
C SER A 281 -1.64 10.04 -14.93
N PHE A 282 -0.67 10.59 -15.69
CA PHE A 282 0.66 10.96 -15.15
C PHE A 282 0.55 11.97 -13.99
N ILE A 283 -0.32 12.97 -14.13
CA ILE A 283 -0.63 13.93 -13.07
C ILE A 283 -1.22 13.23 -11.84
N ASN A 284 -2.10 12.24 -12.03
CA ASN A 284 -2.72 11.48 -10.94
C ASN A 284 -1.69 10.81 -10.03
N ILE A 285 -0.55 10.32 -10.56
CA ILE A 285 0.52 9.74 -9.73
C ILE A 285 1.02 10.74 -8.68
N PHE A 286 1.22 12.00 -9.08
CA PHE A 286 1.73 13.03 -8.18
C PHE A 286 0.65 13.67 -7.31
N ALA A 287 -0.58 13.72 -7.82
CA ALA A 287 -1.71 14.31 -7.12
C ALA A 287 -2.34 13.35 -6.10
N GLU A 288 -2.23 12.04 -6.31
CA GLU A 288 -2.89 11.01 -5.51
C GLU A 288 -1.87 10.02 -4.95
N ASP A 289 -1.29 9.18 -5.82
CA ASP A 289 -0.54 7.99 -5.41
C ASP A 289 0.64 8.33 -4.47
N ILE A 290 1.44 9.35 -4.81
CA ILE A 290 2.60 9.76 -4.01
C ILE A 290 2.18 10.38 -2.67
N PRO A 291 1.29 11.40 -2.62
CA PRO A 291 0.79 11.93 -1.36
C PRO A 291 0.13 10.88 -0.46
N GLN A 292 -0.69 9.98 -1.02
CA GLN A 292 -1.31 8.90 -0.27
C GLN A 292 -0.25 7.95 0.31
N LEU A 293 0.74 7.53 -0.48
CA LEU A 293 1.86 6.71 0.01
C LEU A 293 2.62 7.40 1.15
N ILE A 294 2.90 8.71 1.03
CA ILE A 294 3.56 9.48 2.09
C ILE A 294 2.73 9.47 3.38
N ILE A 295 1.42 9.69 3.28
CA ILE A 295 0.51 9.67 4.44
C ILE A 295 0.48 8.29 5.09
N GLN A 296 0.45 7.22 4.29
CA GLN A 296 0.48 5.85 4.79
C GLN A 296 1.80 5.52 5.49
N ILE A 297 2.94 6.02 4.99
CA ILE A 297 4.25 5.92 5.66
C ILE A 297 4.26 6.70 6.97
N LEU A 298 3.73 7.93 6.98
CA LEU A 298 3.62 8.74 8.21
C LEU A 298 2.73 8.05 9.25
N TYR A 299 1.61 7.47 8.82
CA TYR A 299 0.75 6.66 9.68
C TYR A 299 1.51 5.46 10.25
N PHE A 300 2.21 4.71 9.39
CA PHE A 300 3.00 3.55 9.81
C PHE A 300 4.08 3.89 10.84
N ASN A 301 4.67 5.08 10.72
CA ASN A 301 5.63 5.59 11.71
C ASN A 301 4.96 6.05 13.02
N SER A 302 3.69 6.43 12.97
CA SER A 302 2.93 6.91 14.13
C SER A 302 2.28 5.81 14.99
N VAL A 303 2.19 4.57 14.49
CA VAL A 303 1.48 3.46 15.15
C VAL A 303 2.44 2.37 15.62
N VAL A 304 2.17 1.80 16.80
CA VAL A 304 3.00 0.81 17.52
C VAL A 304 2.68 -0.60 17.13
N THR A 305 1.38 -0.87 17.14
CA THR A 305 0.84 -2.15 16.76
C THR A 305 0.91 -2.13 15.26
N TYR A 306 1.87 -2.86 14.67
CA TYR A 306 1.88 -3.03 13.23
C TYR A 306 0.59 -3.72 12.85
N ASP A 307 -0.40 -2.93 12.47
CA ASP A 307 -1.61 -3.47 11.93
C ASP A 307 -1.31 -3.93 10.51
N PHE A 308 -1.91 -5.05 10.13
CA PHE A 308 -1.63 -5.67 8.85
C PHE A 308 -1.90 -4.72 7.68
N ILE A 309 -3.00 -3.98 7.83
CA ILE A 309 -3.58 -3.15 6.78
C ILE A 309 -2.58 -2.08 6.32
N PRO A 310 -2.02 -1.22 7.18
CA PRO A 310 -0.96 -0.27 6.79
C PRO A 310 0.24 -0.90 6.07
N SER A 311 0.67 -2.10 6.47
CA SER A 311 1.82 -2.78 5.86
C SER A 311 1.49 -3.26 4.44
N LEU A 312 0.32 -3.88 4.26
CA LEU A 312 -0.19 -4.24 2.93
C LEU A 312 -0.40 -3.02 2.04
N VAL A 313 -0.95 -1.96 2.63
CA VAL A 313 -1.25 -0.71 1.94
C VAL A 313 0.05 -0.11 1.37
N ILE A 314 1.13 -0.04 2.15
CA ILE A 314 2.44 0.46 1.67
C ILE A 314 3.01 -0.44 0.56
N ILE A 315 2.97 -1.77 0.73
CA ILE A 315 3.49 -2.71 -0.28
C ILE A 315 2.67 -2.62 -1.58
N SER A 316 1.34 -2.54 -1.45
CA SER A 316 0.41 -2.41 -2.57
C SER A 316 0.60 -1.09 -3.30
N GLY A 317 0.60 0.04 -2.58
CA GLY A 317 0.80 1.38 -3.15
C GLY A 317 2.15 1.50 -3.85
N GLY A 318 3.23 0.97 -3.24
CA GLY A 318 4.54 0.91 -3.89
C GLY A 318 4.54 0.09 -5.19
N LEU A 319 3.87 -1.06 -5.20
CA LEU A 319 3.75 -1.92 -6.38
C LEU A 319 2.91 -1.25 -7.48
N VAL A 320 1.82 -0.58 -7.12
CA VAL A 320 0.96 0.14 -8.06
C VAL A 320 1.71 1.31 -8.69
N ILE A 321 2.40 2.14 -7.88
CA ILE A 321 3.22 3.25 -8.38
C ILE A 321 4.31 2.74 -9.32
N MET A 322 5.02 1.67 -8.94
CA MET A 322 6.05 1.08 -9.79
C MET A 322 5.47 0.60 -11.13
N ASN A 323 4.33 -0.09 -11.11
CA ASN A 323 3.66 -0.55 -12.33
C ASN A 323 3.18 0.61 -13.20
N LYS A 324 2.50 1.62 -12.61
CA LYS A 324 2.04 2.83 -13.29
C LYS A 324 3.23 3.58 -13.94
N LEU A 325 4.37 3.69 -13.25
CA LEU A 325 5.59 4.33 -13.78
C LEU A 325 6.21 3.53 -14.92
N ILE A 326 6.42 2.22 -14.77
CA ILE A 326 7.04 1.37 -15.82
C ILE A 326 6.20 1.38 -17.09
N LEU A 327 4.89 1.14 -16.98
CA LEU A 327 4.00 1.08 -18.13
C LEU A 327 3.99 2.41 -18.90
N ARG A 328 4.00 3.54 -18.19
CA ARG A 328 3.88 4.87 -18.81
C ARG A 328 5.20 5.38 -19.36
N SER A 329 6.31 5.11 -18.67
CA SER A 329 7.63 5.40 -19.23
C SER A 329 7.86 4.60 -20.51
N TYR A 330 7.41 3.35 -20.58
CA TYR A 330 7.41 2.55 -21.81
C TYR A 330 6.56 3.19 -22.93
N GLN A 331 5.30 3.55 -22.66
CA GLN A 331 4.42 4.16 -23.65
C GLN A 331 4.91 5.53 -24.14
N ALA A 332 5.43 6.36 -23.23
CA ALA A 332 6.01 7.66 -23.56
C ALA A 332 7.28 7.49 -24.42
N LEU A 333 8.11 6.50 -24.12
CA LEU A 333 9.34 6.21 -24.86
C LEU A 333 9.03 5.73 -26.28
N ILE A 334 8.03 4.86 -26.47
CA ILE A 334 7.56 4.45 -27.80
C ILE A 334 7.09 5.65 -28.62
N ARG A 335 6.24 6.51 -28.05
CA ARG A 335 5.73 7.69 -28.75
C ARG A 335 6.85 8.66 -29.10
N TRP A 336 7.82 8.84 -28.20
CA TRP A 336 8.97 9.69 -28.44
C TRP A 336 9.86 9.13 -29.56
N CYS A 337 10.12 7.82 -29.58
CA CYS A 337 10.84 7.16 -30.66
C CYS A 337 10.11 7.34 -32.01
N HIS A 338 8.80 7.12 -32.04
CA HIS A 338 8.02 7.27 -33.28
C HIS A 338 8.05 8.71 -33.81
N ARG A 339 7.84 9.71 -32.93
CA ARG A 339 7.93 11.13 -33.29
C ARG A 339 9.33 11.51 -33.77
N ARG A 340 10.37 10.94 -33.16
CA ARG A 340 11.77 11.16 -33.57
C ARG A 340 12.04 10.59 -34.96
N ASP A 341 11.49 9.42 -35.27
CA ASP A 341 11.64 8.79 -36.58
C ASP A 341 10.86 9.53 -37.67
N GLU A 342 9.66 10.05 -37.37
CA GLU A 342 8.93 10.95 -38.27
C GLU A 342 9.73 12.22 -38.58
N ILE A 343 10.28 12.88 -37.55
CA ILE A 343 11.12 14.08 -37.74
C ILE A 343 12.38 13.74 -38.55
N ARG A 344 13.00 12.59 -38.30
CA ARG A 344 14.19 12.15 -39.04
C ARG A 344 13.87 11.86 -40.50
N ASN A 345 12.73 11.21 -40.79
CA ASN A 345 12.25 10.96 -42.15
C ASN A 345 11.92 12.28 -42.87
N PHE A 346 11.23 13.21 -42.21
CA PHE A 346 10.95 14.53 -42.75
C PHE A 346 12.23 15.31 -43.10
N ILE A 347 13.24 15.29 -42.22
CA ILE A 347 14.54 15.93 -42.50
C ILE A 347 15.28 15.24 -43.66
N ARG A 348 15.21 13.90 -43.74
CA ARG A 348 15.83 13.12 -44.83
C ARG A 348 15.20 13.45 -46.19
N ASP A 349 13.87 13.48 -46.26
CA ASP A 349 13.14 13.77 -47.49
C ASP A 349 13.37 15.21 -47.96
N ARG A 350 13.48 16.15 -47.02
CA ARG A 350 13.83 17.56 -47.33
C ARG A 350 15.26 17.70 -47.86
N ARG A 351 16.22 16.90 -47.36
CA ARG A 351 17.61 16.87 -47.89
C ARG A 351 17.67 16.25 -49.29
N LEU A 352 16.91 15.17 -49.54
CA LEU A 352 16.83 14.54 -50.86
C LEU A 352 16.21 15.48 -51.90
N SER A 353 15.15 16.21 -51.53
CA SER A 353 14.53 17.24 -52.37
C SER A 353 15.49 18.41 -52.67
N ALA A 354 16.21 18.91 -51.67
CA ALA A 354 17.21 19.96 -51.88
C ALA A 354 18.39 19.48 -52.75
N GLY A 355 18.78 18.21 -52.65
CA GLY A 355 19.81 17.58 -53.47
C GLY A 355 19.41 17.47 -54.94
N SER A 356 18.17 17.06 -55.23
CA SER A 356 17.69 16.93 -56.63
C SER A 356 17.54 18.29 -57.32
N ILE A 357 17.12 19.32 -56.59
CA ILE A 357 17.07 20.70 -57.10
C ILE A 357 18.48 21.21 -57.43
N ARG A 358 19.49 20.85 -56.63
CA ARG A 358 20.89 21.22 -56.88
C ARG A 358 21.48 20.50 -58.10
N SER A 359 21.15 19.22 -58.31
CA SER A 359 21.61 18.47 -59.49
C SER A 359 20.93 18.91 -60.80
N LEU A 360 19.67 19.34 -60.73
CA LEU A 360 18.98 19.96 -61.88
C LEU A 360 19.62 21.29 -62.26
N ARG A 361 20.08 22.07 -61.29
CA ARG A 361 20.72 23.38 -61.52
C ARG A 361 22.18 23.29 -61.99
N SER A 362 22.84 22.15 -61.81
CA SER A 362 24.21 21.91 -62.32
C SER A 362 24.24 21.28 -63.71
N ASN A 363 23.07 20.88 -64.24
CA ASN A 363 22.92 20.29 -65.58
C ASN A 363 22.34 21.28 -66.62
N ILE A 364 22.23 22.56 -66.25
CA ILE A 364 21.99 23.71 -67.13
C ILE A 364 23.27 24.54 -67.09
#